data_AF-A0A970G557-F1
#
_entry.id   AF-A0A970G557-F1
#
_cell.length_a   1.000
_cell.length_b   1.000
_cell.length_c   1.000
_cell.angle_alpha   90.00
_cell.angle_beta   90.00
_cell.angle_gamma   90.00
#
_symmetry.space_group_name_H-M   'P 1'
#
loop_
_entity.id
_entity.type
_entity.pdbx_description
1 polymer ?
#
loop_
_entity_poly.entity_id
_entity_poly.type
_entity_poly.pdbx_seq_one_letter_code
_entity_poly.pdbx_strand_id
1 'polypeptide(L)'
;GVLGGAVVTGFVMAVFMSNAGGAWDNAKKHIESGVHGGKGSDAHKATVIGDTVGDPFKDTAGPSLNILIKLVSTVSIVFCGLIVAVMKLVA
;
A
#
# COMPACT_ATOMS: atom_id res chain seq x y z
N GLY A 1 -13.52 16.77 -6.33
CA GLY A 1 -13.93 15.64 -5.47
C GLY A 1 -12.98 14.47 -5.56
N VAL A 2 -12.91 13.81 -6.73
CA VAL A 2 -12.19 12.53 -6.94
C VAL A 2 -10.71 12.55 -6.50
N LEU A 3 -9.94 13.58 -6.85
CA LEU A 3 -8.54 13.73 -6.41
C LEU A 3 -8.39 13.77 -4.90
N GLY A 4 -9.18 14.61 -4.22
CA GLY A 4 -9.14 14.73 -2.76
C GLY A 4 -9.51 13.42 -2.08
N GLY A 5 -10.52 12.71 -2.60
CA GLY A 5 -10.90 11.39 -2.10
C GLY A 5 -9.78 10.36 -2.26
N ALA A 6 -9.18 10.27 -3.46
CA ALA A 6 -8.12 9.31 -3.77
C ALA A 6 -6.83 9.54 -2.95
N VAL A 7 -6.49 10.79 -2.66
CA VAL A 7 -5.31 11.13 -1.83
C VAL A 7 -5.53 10.68 -0.39
N VAL A 8 -6.67 11.01 0.22
CA VAL A 8 -6.93 10.72 1.63
C VAL A 8 -7.08 9.21 1.87
N THR A 9 -7.86 8.52 1.04
CA THR A 9 -8.05 7.06 1.19
C THR A 9 -6.81 6.28 0.78
N GLY A 10 -6.13 6.70 -0.30
CA GLY A 10 -4.92 6.05 -0.78
C GLY A 10 -3.75 6.16 0.20
N PHE A 11 -3.59 7.31 0.86
CA PHE A 11 -2.53 7.50 1.86
C PHE A 11 -2.73 6.60 3.08
N VAL A 12 -3.95 6.55 3.64
CA VAL A 12 -4.27 5.70 4.79
C VAL A 12 -4.05 4.22 4.46
N MET A 13 -4.45 3.79 3.25
CA MET A 13 -4.23 2.41 2.79
C MET A 13 -2.75 2.09 2.58
N ALA A 14 -1.96 3.00 2.01
CA ALA A 14 -0.53 2.80 1.81
C ALA A 14 0.20 2.56 3.14
N VAL A 15 -0.10 3.38 4.15
CA VAL A 15 0.49 3.25 5.50
C VAL A 15 0.07 1.94 6.15
N PHE A 16 -1.22 1.57 6.07
CA PHE A 16 -1.72 0.33 6.62
C PHE A 16 -1.03 -0.90 6.01
N MET A 17 -0.92 -0.97 4.68
CA MET A 17 -0.33 -2.11 3.97
C MET A 17 1.16 -2.28 4.27
N SER A 18 1.92 -1.19 4.30
CA SER A 18 3.35 -1.24 4.67
C SER A 18 3.56 -1.67 6.13
N ASN A 19 2.74 -1.16 7.06
CA ASN A 19 2.88 -1.51 8.48
C ASN A 19 2.42 -2.94 8.77
N ALA A 20 1.31 -3.39 8.17
CA ALA A 20 0.78 -4.75 8.38
C ALA A 20 1.74 -5.81 7.83
N GLY A 21 2.24 -5.65 6.59
CA GLY A 21 3.20 -6.59 6.02
C GLY A 21 4.55 -6.59 6.75
N GLY A 22 5.03 -5.41 7.20
CA GLY A 22 6.23 -5.33 8.03
C GLY A 22 6.06 -5.96 9.42
N ALA A 23 4.88 -5.87 10.03
CA ALA A 23 4.58 -6.52 11.30
C ALA A 23 4.58 -8.05 11.17
N TRP A 24 4.02 -8.59 10.09
CA TRP A 24 4.03 -10.04 9.84
C TRP A 24 5.44 -10.59 9.54
N ASP A 25 6.27 -9.87 8.77
CA ASP A 25 7.68 -10.22 8.55
C ASP A 25 8.49 -10.19 9.86
N ASN A 26 8.30 -9.16 10.68
CA ASN A 26 8.97 -9.05 11.97
C ASN A 26 8.51 -10.13 12.96
N ALA A 27 7.23 -10.48 12.96
CA ALA A 27 6.71 -11.57 13.79
C ALA A 27 7.33 -12.92 13.38
N LYS A 28 7.45 -13.20 12.07
CA LYS A 28 8.16 -14.38 11.57
C LYS A 28 9.62 -14.41 12.03
N LYS A 29 10.37 -13.31 11.84
CA LYS A 29 11.77 -13.19 12.29
C LYS A 29 11.92 -13.37 13.81
N HIS A 30 10.95 -12.89 14.59
CA HIS A 30 10.93 -13.06 16.04
C HIS A 30 10.73 -14.52 16.46
N ILE A 31 9.91 -15.29 15.75
CA ILE A 31 9.78 -16.73 16.01
C ILE A 31 11.00 -17.49 15.49
N GLU A 32 11.57 -17.07 14.36
CA GLU A 32 12.81 -17.65 13.82
C GLU A 32 14.02 -17.50 14.77
N SER A 33 14.03 -16.50 15.66
CA SER A 33 15.10 -16.30 16.65
C SER A 33 15.02 -17.25 17.86
N GLY A 34 14.03 -18.14 17.91
CA GLY A 34 13.89 -19.19 18.93
C GLY A 34 12.76 -18.96 19.93
N VAL A 35 12.05 -17.85 19.83
CA VAL A 35 10.89 -17.53 20.67
C VAL A 35 9.66 -18.30 20.16
N HIS A 36 8.83 -18.84 21.06
CA HIS A 36 7.61 -19.61 20.71
C HIS A 36 7.87 -20.88 19.89
N GLY A 37 8.93 -21.63 20.22
CA GLY A 37 9.21 -22.95 19.63
C GLY A 37 10.16 -22.95 18.43
N GLY A 38 10.56 -21.76 17.94
CA GLY A 38 11.61 -21.65 16.93
C GLY A 38 11.22 -22.15 15.54
N LYS A 39 12.21 -22.25 14.65
CA LYS A 39 12.02 -22.73 13.27
C LYS A 39 11.45 -24.15 13.24
N GLY A 40 10.38 -24.33 12.47
CA GLY A 40 9.71 -25.61 12.27
C GLY A 40 8.55 -25.89 13.25
N SER A 41 8.36 -25.05 14.26
CA SER A 41 7.17 -25.09 15.13
C SER A 41 5.89 -24.71 14.39
N ASP A 42 4.73 -25.07 14.95
CA ASP A 42 3.43 -24.67 14.38
C ASP A 42 3.25 -23.14 14.38
N ALA A 43 3.84 -22.46 15.38
CA ALA A 43 3.86 -21.00 15.43
C ALA A 43 4.68 -20.40 14.26
N HIS A 44 5.81 -21.02 13.92
CA HIS A 44 6.61 -20.61 12.75
C HIS A 44 5.84 -20.79 11.44
N LYS A 45 5.16 -21.93 11.25
CA LYS A 45 4.32 -22.16 10.06
C LYS A 45 3.21 -21.11 9.94
N ALA A 46 2.53 -20.78 11.04
CA ALA A 46 1.51 -19.74 11.05
C ALA A 46 2.06 -18.36 10.64
N THR A 47 3.24 -17.98 11.16
CA THR A 47 3.87 -16.70 10.78
C THR A 47 4.40 -16.68 9.35
N VAL A 48 4.82 -17.82 8.79
CA VAL A 48 5.21 -17.92 7.37
C VAL A 48 4.01 -17.66 6.46
N ILE A 49 2.83 -18.16 6.82
CA ILE A 49 1.59 -17.87 6.07
C ILE A 49 1.25 -16.38 6.18
N GLY A 50 1.36 -15.79 7.37
CA GLY A 50 1.14 -14.34 7.58
C GLY A 50 2.07 -13.47 6.75
N ASP A 51 3.37 -13.79 6.71
CA ASP A 51 4.36 -13.10 5.88
C ASP A 51 4.06 -13.25 4.38
N THR A 52 3.66 -14.44 3.93
CA THR A 52 3.27 -14.68 2.52
C THR A 52 2.06 -13.83 2.09
N VAL A 53 1.11 -13.59 3.00
CA VAL A 53 -0.03 -12.68 2.75
C VAL A 53 0.43 -11.21 2.82
N GLY A 54 1.43 -10.91 3.66
CA GLY A 54 1.99 -9.57 3.86
C GLY A 54 2.95 -9.09 2.77
N ASP A 55 3.64 -10.00 2.07
CA ASP A 55 4.56 -9.69 0.97
C ASP A 55 3.93 -8.86 -0.16
N PRO A 56 2.76 -9.24 -0.73
CA PRO A 56 2.11 -8.41 -1.74
C PRO A 56 1.65 -7.06 -1.17
N PHE A 57 1.35 -6.98 0.13
CA PHE A 57 0.94 -5.74 0.79
C PHE A 57 2.12 -4.77 0.96
N LYS A 58 3.25 -5.22 1.49
CA LYS A 58 4.41 -4.36 1.78
C LYS A 58 5.27 -4.07 0.55
N ASP A 59 5.44 -5.04 -0.36
CA ASP A 59 6.41 -4.93 -1.46
C ASP A 59 5.77 -4.50 -2.79
N THR A 60 4.46 -4.71 -2.96
CA THR A 60 3.76 -4.40 -4.22
C THR A 60 2.73 -3.29 -4.04
N ALA A 61 1.70 -3.52 -3.23
CA ALA A 61 0.55 -2.61 -3.14
C ALA A 61 0.87 -1.30 -2.40
N GLY A 62 1.59 -1.37 -1.28
CA GLY A 62 2.00 -0.21 -0.49
C GLY A 62 2.82 0.82 -1.28
N PRO A 63 3.95 0.44 -1.90
CA PRO A 63 4.75 1.33 -2.74
C PRO A 63 3.98 1.87 -3.96
N SER A 64 3.13 1.04 -4.57
CA SER A 64 2.34 1.40 -5.75
C SER A 64 1.29 2.48 -5.45
N LEU A 65 0.68 2.46 -4.26
CA LEU A 65 -0.30 3.48 -3.85
C LEU A 65 0.34 4.88 -3.73
N ASN A 66 1.59 4.98 -3.28
CA ASN A 66 2.29 6.27 -3.19
C ASN A 66 2.60 6.83 -4.59
N ILE A 67 2.95 5.96 -5.54
CA ILE A 67 3.15 6.32 -6.95
C ILE A 67 1.83 6.72 -7.61
N LEU A 68 0.75 5.98 -7.35
CA LEU A 68 -0.59 6.26 -7.87
C LEU A 68 -1.04 7.69 -7.50
N ILE A 69 -0.90 8.07 -6.23
CA ILE A 69 -1.31 9.41 -5.76
C ILE A 69 -0.52 10.51 -6.48
N LYS A 70 0.81 10.33 -6.64
CA LYS A 70 1.65 11.26 -7.39
C LYS A 70 1.25 11.37 -8.85
N LEU A 71 1.08 10.24 -9.54
CA LEU A 71 0.75 10.22 -10.96
C LEU A 71 -0.62 10.83 -11.26
N VAL A 72 -1.65 10.46 -10.50
CA VAL A 72 -3.01 11.00 -10.68
C VAL A 72 -3.02 12.52 -10.43
N SER A 73 -2.23 13.01 -9.47
CA SER A 73 -2.08 14.45 -9.21
C SER A 73 -1.40 15.17 -10.39
N THR A 74 -0.28 14.64 -10.90
CA THR A 74 0.45 15.25 -12.03
C THR A 74 -0.38 15.25 -13.31
N VAL A 75 -1.02 14.14 -13.66
CA VAL A 75 -1.91 14.05 -14.83
C VAL A 75 -3.05 15.06 -14.70
N SER A 76 -3.66 15.18 -13.52
CA SER A 76 -4.75 16.13 -13.30
C SER A 76 -4.32 17.58 -13.50
N ILE A 77 -3.12 17.96 -13.07
CA ILE A 77 -2.60 19.33 -13.27
C ILE A 77 -2.32 19.59 -14.75
N VAL A 78 -1.71 18.64 -15.47
CA VAL A 78 -1.39 18.78 -16.90
C VAL A 78 -2.65 18.96 -17.75
N PHE A 79 -3.70 18.18 -17.49
CA PHE A 79 -4.93 18.22 -18.28
C PHE A 79 -5.94 19.27 -17.80
N CYS A 80 -5.72 19.91 -16.65
CA CYS A 80 -6.63 20.92 -16.09
C CYS A 80 -6.96 22.03 -17.09
N GLY A 81 -5.94 22.59 -17.76
CA GLY A 81 -6.12 23.66 -18.75
C GLY A 81 -6.97 23.24 -19.95
N LEU A 82 -6.77 22.02 -20.45
CA LEU A 82 -7.54 21.47 -21.57
C LEU A 82 -9.00 21.25 -21.16
N ILE A 83 -9.24 20.66 -20.00
CA ILE A 83 -10.60 20.37 -19.50
C ILE A 83 -11.39 21.66 -19.33
N VAL A 84 -10.78 22.70 -18.73
CA VAL A 84 -11.44 24.01 -18.56
C VAL A 84 -11.74 24.68 -19.91
N ALA A 85 -10.83 24.59 -20.88
CA ALA A 85 -11.03 25.17 -22.21
C ALA A 85 -12.17 24.49 -22.98
N VAL A 86 -12.23 23.15 -22.96
CA VAL A 86 -13.31 22.38 -23.60
C VAL A 86 -14.65 22.64 -22.91
N MET A 87 -14.70 22.67 -21.58
CA MET A 87 -15.94 22.96 -20.85
C MET A 87 -16.50 24.36 -21.17
N LYS A 88 -15.63 25.36 -21.36
CA LYS A 88 -16.06 26.72 -21.78
C LYS A 88 -16.60 26.79 -23.21
N LEU A 89 -16.28 25.82 -24.06
CA LEU A 89 -16.72 25.79 -25.46
C LEU A 89 -18.06 25.07 -25.63
N VAL A 90 -18.39 24.19 -24.68
CA VAL A 90 -19.63 23.40 -24.66
C VAL A 90 -20.74 24.05 -23.81
N ALA A 91 -20.39 24.95 -22.88
CA ALA A 91 -21.31 25.73 -22.06
C ALA A 91 -21.64 27.08 -22.71
#